data_AF-A0A7V9L8R6-F1
#
_entry.id   AF-A0A7V9L8R6-F1
#
_cell.length_a   1.000
_cell.length_b   1.000
_cell.length_c   1.000
_cell.angle_alpha   90.00
_cell.angle_beta   90.00
_cell.angle_gamma   90.00
#
_symmetry.space_group_name_H-M   'P 1'
#
loop_
_entity.id
_entity.type
_entity.pdbx_description
1 polymer ?
#
loop_
_entity_poly.entity_id
_entity_poly.type
_entity_poly.pdbx_seq_one_letter_code
_entity_poly.pdbx_strand_id
1 'polypeptide(L)'
;MTRKRTSATDEESGDDVERKERVIHTRVPESLENQLRERAEDLGISVSNLVRNVLNHTFGLVGGVVADSQAVARSIRTPRPVPPAPVPMPPVPPSLDDVLGWQPLVLGKNAVCARCNALLPRGSDAATGVVETGDTRFVICQPCVQQLRA
;
A
#
# COMPACT_ATOMS: atom_id res chain seq x y z
N MET A 1 23.04 28.57 54.70
CA MET A 1 22.94 29.60 53.65
C MET A 1 23.54 29.07 52.37
N THR A 2 22.79 28.28 51.60
CA THR A 2 23.24 27.82 50.27
C THR A 2 22.02 27.43 49.45
N ARG A 3 21.77 28.12 48.34
CA ARG A 3 21.68 27.56 46.98
C ARG A 3 21.05 28.58 46.04
N LYS A 4 21.89 28.95 45.06
CA LYS A 4 21.61 29.83 43.94
C LYS A 4 20.86 29.03 42.87
N ARG A 5 19.92 29.73 42.24
CA ARG A 5 19.13 29.44 41.04
C ARG A 5 19.74 28.48 40.02
N THR A 6 18.86 27.60 39.50
CA THR A 6 18.55 27.31 38.07
C THR A 6 19.65 27.62 37.05
N SER A 7 19.93 26.78 36.07
CA SER A 7 18.98 26.19 35.13
C SER A 7 19.69 25.17 34.25
N ALA A 8 18.93 24.19 33.77
CA ALA A 8 18.91 23.68 32.41
C ALA A 8 20.26 23.52 31.70
N THR A 9 20.68 22.28 31.51
CA THR A 9 20.73 21.63 30.18
C THR A 9 21.01 20.15 30.44
N ASP A 10 19.95 19.38 30.71
CA ASP A 10 20.01 17.92 30.56
C ASP A 10 19.80 17.66 29.06
N GLU A 11 20.92 17.64 28.34
CA GLU A 11 20.96 17.12 26.98
C GLU A 11 20.66 15.62 27.02
N GLU A 12 19.57 15.27 26.34
CA GLU A 12 19.37 14.03 25.60
C GLU A 12 19.73 12.74 26.34
N SER A 13 18.82 12.33 27.22
CA SER A 13 18.52 10.90 27.41
C SER A 13 17.82 10.37 26.15
N GLY A 14 18.62 10.15 25.10
CA GLY A 14 18.32 9.11 24.13
C GLY A 14 18.40 7.75 24.84
N ASP A 15 17.62 6.79 24.33
CA ASP A 15 17.62 5.39 24.75
C ASP A 15 16.69 5.04 25.95
N ASP A 16 15.36 5.00 25.72
CA ASP A 16 14.43 3.98 26.31
C ASP A 16 12.95 4.11 25.84
N VAL A 17 12.61 4.89 24.81
CA VAL A 17 11.22 4.90 24.27
C VAL A 17 11.01 3.80 23.21
N GLU A 18 11.89 2.81 23.18
CA GLU A 18 11.70 1.62 22.38
C GLU A 18 10.63 0.73 23.05
N ARG A 19 9.61 0.35 22.27
CA ARG A 19 8.72 -0.82 22.50
C ARG A 19 7.55 -0.68 23.49
N LYS A 20 6.81 0.43 23.47
CA LYS A 20 5.42 0.40 23.96
C LYS A 20 4.45 0.46 22.80
N GLU A 21 3.90 -0.69 22.43
CA GLU A 21 2.77 -0.76 21.51
C GLU A 21 1.60 0.05 22.09
N ARG A 22 1.11 1.03 21.33
CA ARG A 22 -0.01 1.87 21.73
C ARG A 22 -1.31 1.24 21.23
N VAL A 23 -2.24 0.98 22.13
CA VAL A 23 -3.54 0.40 21.79
C VAL A 23 -4.49 1.52 21.36
N ILE A 24 -5.09 1.36 20.18
CA ILE A 24 -6.11 2.26 19.65
C ILE A 24 -7.46 1.59 19.83
N HIS A 25 -8.38 2.26 20.52
CA HIS A 25 -9.77 1.84 20.60
C HIS A 25 -10.58 2.60 19.54
N THR A 26 -11.38 1.87 18.77
CA THR A 26 -12.23 2.46 17.73
C THR A 26 -13.59 1.78 17.78
N ARG A 27 -14.66 2.56 17.62
CA ARG A 27 -16.02 2.01 17.49
C ARG A 27 -16.21 1.52 16.07
N VAL A 28 -16.55 0.24 15.91
CA VAL A 28 -16.82 -0.38 14.61
C VAL A 28 -18.25 -0.92 14.57
N PRO A 29 -18.94 -0.89 13.42
CA PRO A 29 -20.22 -1.56 13.26
C PRO A 29 -20.09 -3.07 13.49
N GLU A 30 -21.10 -3.69 14.12
CA GLU A 30 -21.13 -5.12 14.45
C GLU A 30 -20.92 -6.02 13.21
N SER A 31 -21.51 -5.64 12.08
CA SER A 31 -21.34 -6.38 10.81
C SER A 31 -19.90 -6.41 10.31
N LEU A 32 -19.12 -5.36 10.60
CA LEU A 32 -17.70 -5.29 10.21
C LEU A 32 -16.83 -6.10 11.17
N GLU A 33 -17.14 -6.05 12.47
CA GLU A 33 -16.47 -6.88 13.48
C GLU A 33 -16.62 -8.38 13.16
N ASN A 34 -17.84 -8.81 12.82
CA ASN A 34 -18.12 -10.20 12.45
C ASN A 34 -17.32 -10.64 11.21
N GLN A 35 -17.29 -9.81 10.17
CA GLN A 35 -16.49 -10.08 8.98
C GLN A 35 -14.99 -10.15 9.31
N LEU A 36 -14.47 -9.23 10.13
CA LEU A 36 -13.06 -9.26 10.54
C LEU A 36 -12.71 -10.53 11.31
N ARG A 37 -13.63 -11.02 12.15
CA ARG A 37 -13.47 -12.28 12.89
C ARG A 37 -13.47 -13.47 11.96
N GLU A 38 -14.46 -13.61 11.08
CA GLU A 38 -14.54 -14.70 10.10
C GLU A 38 -13.25 -14.78 9.27
N ARG A 39 -12.80 -13.64 8.74
CA ARG A 39 -11.56 -13.58 7.96
C ARG A 39 -10.31 -13.88 8.78
N ALA A 40 -10.28 -13.49 10.05
CA ALA A 40 -9.16 -13.81 10.92
C ALA A 40 -9.13 -15.31 11.27
N GLU A 41 -10.29 -15.94 11.46
CA GLU A 41 -10.45 -17.37 11.71
C GLU A 41 -10.05 -18.20 10.49
N ASP A 42 -10.51 -17.82 9.29
CA ASP A 42 -10.07 -18.43 8.01
C ASP A 42 -8.55 -18.41 7.86
N LEU A 43 -7.91 -17.34 8.33
CA LEU A 43 -6.47 -17.13 8.28
C LEU A 43 -5.73 -17.71 9.50
N GLY A 44 -6.43 -18.22 10.52
CA GLY A 44 -5.86 -18.75 11.75
C GLY A 44 -5.09 -17.72 12.59
N ILE A 45 -5.38 -16.43 12.44
CA ILE A 45 -4.69 -15.33 13.15
C ILE A 45 -5.66 -14.55 14.02
N SER A 46 -5.15 -13.68 14.89
CA SER A 46 -6.00 -12.78 15.66
C SER A 46 -6.50 -11.60 14.81
N VAL A 47 -7.69 -11.11 15.13
CA VAL A 47 -8.27 -9.92 14.48
C VAL A 47 -7.33 -8.71 14.60
N SER A 48 -6.65 -8.53 15.74
CA SER A 48 -5.68 -7.44 15.89
C SER A 48 -4.51 -7.59 14.91
N ASN A 49 -4.01 -8.81 14.69
CA ASN A 49 -2.93 -9.05 13.73
C ASN A 49 -3.41 -8.78 12.29
N LEU A 50 -4.63 -9.22 11.95
CA LEU A 50 -5.23 -8.93 10.65
C LEU A 50 -5.35 -7.43 10.40
N VAL A 51 -5.92 -6.67 11.34
CA VAL A 51 -6.08 -5.21 11.22
C VAL A 51 -4.72 -4.50 11.10
N ARG A 52 -3.72 -4.90 11.90
CA ARG A 52 -2.36 -4.36 11.80
C ARG A 52 -1.75 -4.61 10.42
N ASN A 53 -1.87 -5.83 9.91
CA ASN A 53 -1.33 -6.18 8.59
C ASN A 53 -2.01 -5.36 7.48
N VAL A 54 -3.33 -5.27 7.49
CA VAL A 54 -4.08 -4.48 6.49
C VAL A 54 -3.69 -3.00 6.56
N LEU A 55 -3.61 -2.40 7.75
CA LEU A 55 -3.19 -1.01 7.90
C LEU A 55 -1.74 -0.80 7.43
N ASN A 56 -0.81 -1.67 7.80
CA ASN A 56 0.58 -1.59 7.34
C ASN A 56 0.70 -1.69 5.80
N HIS A 57 -0.05 -2.61 5.18
CA HIS A 57 -0.01 -2.79 3.73
C HIS A 57 -0.70 -1.63 2.97
N THR A 58 -1.80 -1.09 3.49
CA THR A 58 -2.51 0.03 2.83
C THR A 58 -1.69 1.33 2.88
N PHE A 59 -1.04 1.66 3.99
CA PHE A 59 -0.16 2.83 4.05
C PHE A 59 1.11 2.67 3.19
N GLY A 60 1.64 1.44 3.05
CA GLY A 60 2.79 1.14 2.19
C GLY A 60 2.52 1.38 0.69
N LEU A 61 1.28 1.26 0.25
CA LEU A 61 0.88 1.51 -1.15
C LEU A 61 0.78 3.01 -1.49
N VAL A 62 0.39 3.85 -0.53
CA VAL A 62 0.24 5.30 -0.74
C VAL A 62 1.59 6.04 -0.70
N GLY A 63 2.56 5.56 0.07
CA GLY A 63 3.90 6.18 0.14
C GLY A 63 4.72 6.06 -1.15
N GLY A 64 4.47 5.03 -1.98
CA GLY A 64 5.12 4.83 -3.27
C GLY A 64 4.64 5.79 -4.36
N VAL A 65 3.39 6.26 -4.30
CA VAL A 65 2.78 7.13 -5.31
C VAL A 65 3.09 8.61 -5.05
N VAL A 66 3.25 9.02 -3.79
CA VAL A 66 3.51 10.42 -3.42
C VAL A 66 4.93 10.87 -3.79
N ALA A 67 5.90 9.95 -3.88
CA ALA A 67 7.25 10.28 -4.34
C ALA A 67 7.28 10.70 -5.82
N ASP A 68 6.50 10.04 -6.68
CA ASP A 68 6.40 10.38 -8.10
C ASP A 68 5.57 11.66 -8.35
N SER A 69 4.71 12.04 -7.39
CA SER A 69 3.84 13.21 -7.49
C SER A 69 4.57 14.55 -7.29
N GLN A 70 5.67 14.58 -6.53
CA GLN A 70 6.40 15.83 -6.24
C GLN A 70 7.16 16.39 -7.45
N ALA A 71 7.43 15.56 -8.45
CA ALA A 71 8.00 16.01 -9.72
C ALA A 71 6.98 16.76 -10.60
N VAL A 72 5.67 16.50 -10.42
CA VAL A 72 4.58 17.05 -11.25
C VAL A 72 4.04 18.38 -10.71
N ALA A 73 4.31 18.73 -9.45
CA ALA A 73 3.70 19.87 -8.76
C ALA A 73 4.32 21.27 -9.03
N ARG A 74 5.34 21.41 -9.89
CA ARG A 74 5.93 22.73 -10.22
C ARG A 74 5.17 23.51 -11.29
N SER A 75 4.17 22.91 -11.92
CA SER A 75 3.36 23.57 -12.93
C SER A 75 1.93 23.73 -12.45
N ILE A 76 1.46 24.99 -12.53
CA ILE A 76 0.07 25.49 -12.52
C ILE A 76 -0.26 26.36 -11.28
N ARG A 77 -0.34 27.66 -11.56
CA ARG A 77 -0.71 28.76 -10.65
C ARG A 77 -2.24 28.92 -10.57
N THR A 78 -2.69 29.26 -9.36
CA THR A 78 -3.95 29.91 -8.92
C THR A 78 -5.31 29.27 -9.26
N PRO A 79 -6.14 28.90 -8.26
CA PRO A 79 -7.49 28.35 -8.47
C PRO A 79 -8.59 29.41 -8.49
N ARG A 80 -9.58 29.23 -9.37
CA ARG A 80 -10.91 29.88 -9.33
C ARG A 80 -11.94 28.83 -8.87
N PRO A 81 -12.85 29.14 -7.92
CA PRO A 81 -13.81 28.16 -7.43
C PRO A 81 -14.93 27.91 -8.45
N VAL A 82 -15.21 26.64 -8.74
CA VAL A 82 -16.30 26.13 -9.58
C VAL A 82 -17.18 25.21 -8.71
N PRO A 83 -18.53 25.28 -8.80
CA PRO A 83 -19.43 24.48 -7.98
C PRO A 83 -19.32 22.96 -8.23
N PRO A 84 -19.73 22.12 -7.27
CA PRO A 84 -19.45 20.68 -7.28
C PRO A 84 -20.21 19.96 -8.41
N ALA A 85 -19.44 19.40 -9.34
CA ALA A 85 -19.90 18.42 -10.31
C ALA A 85 -20.34 17.12 -9.60
N PRO A 86 -21.23 16.31 -10.22
CA PRO A 86 -21.59 15.00 -9.68
C PRO A 86 -20.33 14.17 -9.44
N VAL A 87 -20.25 13.58 -8.24
CA VAL A 87 -19.10 12.78 -7.77
C VAL A 87 -18.88 11.64 -8.76
N PRO A 88 -17.73 11.58 -9.46
CA PRO A 88 -17.44 10.44 -10.32
C PRO A 88 -17.35 9.19 -9.45
N MET A 89 -18.04 8.13 -9.86
CA MET A 89 -17.91 6.82 -9.23
C MET A 89 -16.42 6.45 -9.15
N PRO A 90 -15.93 5.88 -8.03
CA PRO A 90 -14.55 5.44 -7.96
C PRO A 90 -14.29 4.47 -9.11
N PRO A 91 -13.18 4.64 -9.87
CA PRO A 91 -12.87 3.75 -10.98
C PRO A 91 -12.80 2.33 -10.44
N VAL A 92 -13.53 1.43 -11.11
CA VAL A 92 -13.45 -0.02 -10.85
C VAL A 92 -11.98 -0.40 -10.90
N PRO A 93 -11.44 -1.10 -9.88
CA PRO A 93 -10.05 -1.53 -9.92
C PRO A 93 -9.87 -2.37 -11.19
N PRO A 94 -8.86 -2.08 -12.03
CA PRO A 94 -8.66 -2.83 -13.25
C PRO A 94 -8.50 -4.31 -12.91
N SER A 95 -9.19 -5.17 -13.65
CA SER A 95 -9.06 -6.62 -13.48
C SER A 95 -8.00 -7.15 -14.44
N LEU A 96 -7.53 -8.38 -14.23
CA LEU A 96 -6.65 -9.02 -15.21
C LEU A 96 -7.33 -9.22 -16.58
N ASP A 97 -8.65 -9.08 -16.66
CA ASP A 97 -9.42 -9.21 -17.91
C ASP A 97 -9.25 -7.99 -18.82
N ASP A 98 -8.83 -6.83 -18.28
CA ASP A 98 -8.57 -5.60 -19.04
C ASP A 98 -7.20 -5.61 -19.75
N VAL A 99 -6.43 -6.70 -19.62
CA VAL A 99 -5.09 -6.83 -20.20
C VAL A 99 -5.18 -7.27 -21.66
N LEU A 100 -4.81 -6.37 -22.58
CA LEU A 100 -4.74 -6.61 -24.02
C LEU A 100 -3.70 -7.67 -24.40
N GLY A 101 -2.61 -7.75 -23.63
CA GLY A 101 -1.53 -8.68 -23.92
C GLY A 101 -0.41 -8.65 -22.90
N TRP A 102 0.54 -9.57 -23.05
CA TRP A 102 1.65 -9.77 -22.11
C TRP A 102 2.99 -9.53 -22.78
N GLN A 103 3.77 -8.59 -22.25
CA GLN A 103 5.12 -8.29 -22.71
C GLN A 103 6.17 -8.92 -21.79
N PRO A 104 7.12 -9.73 -22.29
CA PRO A 104 8.18 -10.30 -21.47
C PRO A 104 9.15 -9.23 -20.97
N LEU A 105 9.65 -9.40 -19.75
CA LEU A 105 10.63 -8.52 -19.14
C LEU A 105 11.49 -9.27 -18.10
N VAL A 106 12.64 -8.69 -17.80
CA VAL A 106 13.47 -9.07 -16.64
C VAL A 106 13.22 -8.07 -15.52
N LEU A 107 12.91 -8.57 -14.32
CA LEU A 107 12.51 -7.73 -13.20
C LEU A 107 13.70 -6.92 -12.63
N GLY A 108 13.59 -5.58 -12.59
CA GLY A 108 14.58 -4.72 -11.93
C GLY A 108 14.43 -4.63 -10.40
N LYS A 109 13.29 -5.06 -9.86
CA LYS A 109 12.94 -5.08 -8.43
C LYS A 109 12.18 -6.37 -8.11
N ASN A 110 12.06 -6.69 -6.82
CA ASN A 110 11.17 -7.76 -6.40
C ASN A 110 9.71 -7.38 -6.71
N ALA A 111 8.91 -8.35 -7.14
CA ALA A 111 7.50 -8.16 -7.46
C ALA A 111 6.67 -9.35 -6.96
N VAL A 112 5.35 -9.24 -7.03
CA VAL A 112 4.43 -10.33 -6.73
C VAL A 112 3.61 -10.63 -7.98
N CYS A 113 3.44 -11.91 -8.30
CA CYS A 113 2.63 -12.34 -9.43
C CYS A 113 1.15 -12.01 -9.17
N ALA A 114 0.53 -11.20 -10.02
CA ALA A 114 -0.87 -10.80 -9.91
C ALA A 114 -1.87 -11.98 -10.02
N ARG A 115 -1.43 -13.14 -10.55
CA ARG A 115 -2.28 -14.33 -10.74
C ARG A 115 -2.14 -15.35 -9.60
N CYS A 116 -0.92 -15.80 -9.30
CA CYS A 116 -0.67 -16.86 -8.32
C CYS A 116 -0.10 -16.35 -6.98
N ASN A 117 0.08 -15.04 -6.84
CA ASN A 117 0.63 -14.38 -5.65
C ASN A 117 2.05 -14.84 -5.25
N ALA A 118 2.78 -15.49 -6.16
CA ALA A 118 4.17 -15.89 -5.92
C ALA A 118 5.10 -14.67 -5.87
N LEU A 119 6.09 -14.71 -4.97
CA LEU A 119 7.16 -13.71 -4.92
C LEU A 119 8.13 -13.91 -6.08
N LEU A 120 8.41 -12.84 -6.81
CA LEU A 120 9.30 -12.80 -7.96
C LEU A 120 10.55 -12.00 -7.59
N PRO A 121 11.73 -12.63 -7.48
CA PRO A 121 12.94 -11.92 -7.13
C PRO A 121 13.41 -11.04 -8.29
N ARG A 122 14.13 -9.97 -7.97
CA ARG A 122 14.87 -9.17 -8.95
C ARG A 122 15.75 -10.07 -9.83
N GLY A 123 15.76 -9.80 -11.14
CA GLY A 123 16.52 -10.54 -12.14
C GLY A 123 15.78 -11.75 -12.70
N SER A 124 14.62 -12.11 -12.18
CA SER A 124 13.80 -13.19 -12.76
C SER A 124 13.03 -12.72 -14.00
N ASP A 125 12.79 -13.67 -14.90
CA ASP A 125 11.92 -13.47 -16.05
C ASP A 125 10.45 -13.42 -15.60
N ALA A 126 9.73 -12.42 -16.11
CA ALA A 126 8.31 -12.22 -15.86
C ALA A 126 7.64 -11.64 -17.13
N ALA A 127 6.34 -11.38 -17.06
CA ALA A 127 5.66 -10.57 -18.07
C ALA A 127 4.82 -9.48 -17.41
N THR A 128 4.76 -8.31 -18.07
CA THR A 128 3.85 -7.23 -17.69
C THR A 128 2.63 -7.19 -18.61
N GLY A 129 1.47 -6.91 -18.04
CA GLY A 129 0.24 -6.68 -18.79
C GLY A 129 0.26 -5.32 -19.47
N VAL A 130 -0.10 -5.30 -20.75
CA VAL A 130 -0.37 -4.09 -21.52
C VAL A 130 -1.87 -3.83 -21.45
N VAL A 131 -2.28 -2.69 -20.91
CA VAL A 131 -3.69 -2.25 -20.79
C VAL A 131 -3.95 -1.07 -21.73
N GLU A 132 -5.17 -0.94 -22.24
CA GLU A 132 -5.54 0.11 -23.21
C GLU A 132 -5.59 1.50 -22.58
N THR A 133 -6.17 1.58 -21.39
CA THR A 133 -6.36 2.82 -20.64
C THR A 133 -6.05 2.58 -19.18
N GLY A 134 -4.97 3.17 -18.70
CA GLY A 134 -4.59 3.16 -17.29
C GLY A 134 -3.09 2.94 -17.08
N ASP A 135 -2.61 3.39 -15.93
CA ASP A 135 -1.21 3.22 -15.51
C ASP A 135 -1.00 1.92 -14.72
N THR A 136 -2.05 1.13 -14.51
CA THR A 136 -1.95 -0.11 -13.74
C THR A 136 -1.23 -1.18 -14.54
N ARG A 137 -0.04 -1.53 -14.08
CA ARG A 137 0.77 -2.59 -14.66
C ARG A 137 0.65 -3.85 -13.83
N PHE A 138 0.01 -4.87 -14.40
CA PHE A 138 0.06 -6.21 -13.84
C PHE A 138 1.41 -6.86 -14.16
N VAL A 139 1.92 -7.67 -13.24
CA VAL A 139 3.12 -8.49 -13.45
C VAL A 139 2.77 -9.92 -13.10
N ILE A 140 3.11 -10.88 -13.97
CA ILE A 140 2.92 -12.31 -13.71
C ILE A 140 4.19 -13.10 -13.99
N CYS A 141 4.32 -14.25 -13.32
CA CYS A 141 5.48 -15.13 -13.46
C CYS A 141 5.46 -15.92 -14.78
N GLN A 142 6.63 -16.39 -15.23
CA GLN A 142 6.75 -17.23 -16.43
C GLN A 142 5.79 -18.44 -16.47
N PRO A 143 5.64 -19.24 -15.40
CA PRO A 143 4.66 -20.34 -15.38
C PRO A 143 3.23 -19.87 -15.67
N CYS A 144 2.81 -18.74 -15.10
CA CYS A 144 1.48 -18.19 -15.33
C CYS A 144 1.28 -17.67 -16.75
N VAL A 145 2.32 -17.12 -17.40
CA VAL A 145 2.26 -16.73 -18.82
C VAL A 145 2.11 -17.94 -19.71
N GLN A 146 2.87 -19.02 -19.44
CA GLN A 146 2.82 -20.24 -20.24
C GLN A 146 1.44 -20.89 -20.20
N GLN A 147 0.79 -20.89 -19.03
CA GLN A 147 -0.59 -21.36 -18.87
C GLN A 147 -1.64 -20.54 -19.63
N LEU A 148 -1.33 -19.29 -20.04
CA LEU A 148 -2.23 -18.48 -20.87
C LEU A 148 -2.01 -18.72 -22.38
N ARG A 149 -0.91 -19.38 -22.76
CA ARG A 149 -0.60 -19.73 -24.16
C ARG A 149 -1.07 -21.13 -24.55
N ALA A 150 -1.40 -21.96 -23.56
CA ALA A 150 -1.92 -23.31 -23.73
C ALA A 150 -3.43 -23.27 -23.96
#